data_AF-A0AAD8V3B8-F1
#
_entry.id   AF-A0AAD8V3B8-F1
#
_cell.length_a   1.000
_cell.length_b   1.000
_cell.length_c   1.000
_cell.angle_alpha   90.00
_cell.angle_beta   90.00
_cell.angle_gamma   90.00
#
_symmetry.space_group_name_H-M   'P 1'
#
loop_
_entity.id
_entity.type
_entity.pdbx_description
1 polymer ?
#
loop_
_entity_poly.entity_id
_entity_poly.type
_entity_poly.pdbx_seq_one_letter_code
_entity_poly.pdbx_strand_id
1 'polypeptide(L)'
;MCLMSSDQWICSKDSRALESFANRSQIGTVDDPFKLIAAAEKFKDEVIFKGLYFISIIFGFCTFILLATFPGWHETDSEGSSVEVKPFPSLAVSKIASACIFVSAVISMLATFWQHLSSSAAIAMSSAFTQGAVTGHVGAAAMALGWISVFLLMTTFVGIIVMILSIRILLRLVE
;
A
#
# COMPACT_ATOMS: atom_id res chain seq x y z
N MET A 1 -7.50 20.08 2.70
CA MET A 1 -6.53 21.19 2.84
C MET A 1 -7.31 22.39 3.35
N CYS A 2 -6.74 23.20 4.24
CA CYS A 2 -7.44 24.37 4.79
C CYS A 2 -6.55 25.62 4.68
N LEU A 3 -7.17 26.74 4.31
CA LEU A 3 -6.57 28.08 4.28
C LEU A 3 -7.26 28.96 5.32
N MET A 4 -6.48 29.78 6.02
CA MET A 4 -7.02 30.84 6.87
C MET A 4 -7.12 32.14 6.06
N SER A 5 -8.32 32.71 5.95
CA SER A 5 -8.56 34.00 5.29
C SER A 5 -9.45 34.85 6.20
N SER A 6 -8.95 36.02 6.61
CA SER A 6 -9.67 36.99 7.46
C SER A 6 -10.36 36.35 8.68
N ASP A 7 -9.58 35.59 9.48
CA ASP A 7 -10.02 34.87 10.68
C ASP A 7 -11.05 33.73 10.48
N GLN A 8 -11.36 33.33 9.25
CA GLN A 8 -12.14 32.13 8.95
C GLN A 8 -11.30 31.04 8.26
N TRP A 9 -11.48 29.80 8.71
CA TRP A 9 -10.86 28.61 8.13
C TRP A 9 -11.73 28.06 6.99
N ILE A 10 -11.18 28.07 5.77
CA ILE A 10 -11.84 27.52 4.59
C ILE A 10 -11.16 26.20 4.23
N CYS A 11 -11.90 25.10 4.33
CA CYS A 11 -11.40 23.75 4.09
C CYS A 11 -12.03 23.14 2.84
N SER A 12 -11.19 22.63 1.94
CA SER A 12 -11.63 21.88 0.75
C SER A 12 -10.79 20.61 0.55
N LYS A 13 -11.43 19.57 0.00
CA LYS A 13 -10.74 18.35 -0.46
C LYS A 13 -10.09 18.53 -1.83
N ASP A 14 -10.60 19.43 -2.66
CA ASP A 14 -10.06 19.76 -3.97
C ASP A 14 -9.26 21.08 -3.94
N SER A 15 -8.02 21.02 -4.43
CA SER A 15 -7.11 22.16 -4.50
C SER A 15 -7.60 23.24 -5.47
N ARG A 16 -8.17 22.86 -6.61
CA ARG A 16 -8.72 23.82 -7.61
C ARG A 16 -9.88 24.66 -7.05
N ALA A 17 -10.73 24.06 -6.23
CA ALA A 17 -11.84 24.80 -5.60
C ALA A 17 -11.29 25.84 -4.63
N LEU A 18 -10.25 25.49 -3.89
CA LEU A 18 -9.59 26.37 -2.93
C LEU A 18 -8.79 27.50 -3.62
N GLU A 19 -8.11 27.19 -4.73
CA GLU A 19 -7.47 28.17 -5.60
C GLU A 19 -8.45 29.19 -6.18
N SER A 20 -9.65 28.76 -6.59
CA SER A 20 -10.67 29.67 -7.14
C SER A 20 -11.24 30.64 -6.10
N PHE A 21 -11.29 30.22 -4.83
CA PHE A 21 -11.69 31.07 -3.70
C PHE A 21 -10.56 32.03 -3.31
N ALA A 22 -9.32 31.57 -3.27
CA ALA A 22 -8.16 32.39 -2.92
C ALA A 22 -7.86 33.46 -4.00
N ASN A 23 -7.92 33.11 -5.27
CA ASN A 23 -7.74 34.02 -6.41
C ASN A 23 -8.78 35.15 -6.42
N ARG A 24 -9.98 34.88 -5.90
CA ARG A 24 -11.04 35.91 -5.76
C ARG A 24 -10.79 36.87 -4.60
N SER A 25 -9.92 36.52 -3.65
CA SER A 25 -9.65 37.28 -2.42
C SER A 25 -8.37 38.11 -2.43
N GLN A 26 -7.42 37.87 -3.36
CA GLN A 26 -6.21 38.68 -3.46
C GLN A 26 -6.35 39.79 -4.51
N ILE A 27 -6.57 41.02 -4.01
CA ILE A 27 -6.07 42.24 -4.67
C ILE A 27 -4.54 42.10 -4.77
N GLY A 28 -4.01 42.25 -5.98
CA GLY A 28 -2.70 41.75 -6.36
C GLY A 28 -1.49 42.38 -5.68
N THR A 29 -0.49 41.54 -5.38
CA THR A 29 0.96 41.84 -5.35
C THR A 29 1.68 40.48 -5.45
N VAL A 30 2.26 40.16 -6.60
CA VAL A 30 3.71 40.05 -6.89
C VAL A 30 4.39 38.89 -6.15
N ASP A 31 4.81 37.91 -6.95
CA ASP A 31 5.39 36.59 -6.65
C ASP A 31 4.42 35.57 -6.05
N ASP A 32 3.89 34.67 -6.89
CA ASP A 32 2.88 33.66 -6.54
C ASP A 32 3.50 32.39 -5.89
N PRO A 33 3.59 32.29 -4.55
CA PRO A 33 3.93 31.04 -3.86
C PRO A 33 2.92 29.91 -4.17
N PHE A 34 1.75 30.25 -4.72
CA PHE A 34 0.70 29.33 -5.13
C PHE A 34 1.06 28.47 -6.35
N LYS A 35 1.84 28.99 -7.32
CA LYS A 35 2.29 28.17 -8.46
C LYS A 35 3.26 27.06 -8.04
N LEU A 36 4.03 27.28 -6.97
CA LEU A 36 4.90 26.26 -6.38
C LEU A 36 4.12 25.20 -5.59
N ILE A 37 3.05 25.58 -4.91
CA ILE A 37 2.15 24.62 -4.23
C ILE A 37 1.43 23.74 -5.27
N ALA A 38 0.91 24.34 -6.35
CA ALA A 38 0.30 23.59 -7.44
C ALA A 38 1.31 22.67 -8.17
N ALA A 39 2.57 23.10 -8.30
CA ALA A 39 3.65 22.26 -8.84
C ALA A 39 4.05 21.13 -7.89
N ALA A 40 4.10 21.37 -6.58
CA ALA A 40 4.37 20.36 -5.56
C ALA A 40 3.25 19.31 -5.49
N GLU A 41 2.00 19.74 -5.69
CA GLU A 41 0.85 18.84 -5.76
C GLU A 41 0.87 17.97 -7.04
N LYS A 42 1.29 18.56 -8.18
CA LYS A 42 1.55 17.80 -9.41
C LYS A 42 2.68 16.78 -9.24
N PHE A 43 3.75 17.12 -8.52
CA PHE A 43 4.83 16.18 -8.21
C PHE A 43 4.36 15.04 -7.28
N LYS A 44 3.42 15.31 -6.36
CA LYS A 44 2.77 14.28 -5.54
C LYS A 44 1.92 13.31 -6.38
N ASP A 45 1.24 13.81 -7.42
CA ASP A 45 0.30 13.02 -8.23
C ASP A 45 0.93 12.30 -9.44
N GLU A 46 2.05 12.81 -9.98
CA GLU A 46 2.80 12.21 -11.11
C GLU A 46 3.77 11.10 -10.68
N VAL A 47 4.14 11.02 -9.40
CA VAL A 47 5.05 9.98 -8.93
C VAL A 47 4.31 8.66 -8.91
N ILE A 48 4.74 7.71 -9.76
CA ILE A 48 4.98 6.23 -9.69
C ILE A 48 4.19 5.39 -8.64
N PHE A 49 3.76 6.04 -7.57
CA PHE A 49 3.08 5.61 -6.38
C PHE A 49 1.86 4.71 -6.58
N LYS A 50 0.92 5.12 -7.44
CA LYS A 50 -0.30 4.34 -7.71
C LYS A 50 0.05 3.03 -8.45
N GLY A 51 1.00 3.09 -9.38
CA GLY A 51 1.41 1.94 -10.18
C GLY A 51 2.04 0.83 -9.33
N LEU A 52 2.89 1.17 -8.36
CA LEU A 52 3.53 0.19 -7.48
C LEU A 52 2.52 -0.59 -6.64
N TYR A 53 1.48 0.07 -6.13
CA TYR A 53 0.40 -0.63 -5.40
C TYR A 53 -0.36 -1.59 -6.31
N PHE A 54 -0.69 -1.19 -7.55
CA PHE A 54 -1.34 -2.11 -8.49
C PHE A 54 -0.49 -3.35 -8.78
N ILE A 55 0.82 -3.18 -8.96
CA ILE A 55 1.74 -4.30 -9.16
C ILE A 55 1.76 -5.21 -7.93
N SER A 56 1.86 -4.64 -6.72
CA SER A 56 1.83 -5.41 -5.47
C SER A 56 0.55 -6.24 -5.33
N ILE A 57 -0.61 -5.66 -5.68
CA ILE A 57 -1.90 -6.35 -5.67
C ILE A 57 -1.91 -7.53 -6.65
N ILE A 58 -1.39 -7.35 -7.87
CA ILE A 58 -1.32 -8.43 -8.87
C ILE A 58 -0.48 -9.60 -8.34
N PHE A 59 0.72 -9.31 -7.79
CA PHE A 59 1.56 -10.37 -7.23
C PHE A 59 0.94 -11.04 -6.00
N GLY A 60 0.27 -10.27 -5.13
CA GLY A 60 -0.45 -10.81 -3.98
C GLY A 60 -1.60 -11.73 -4.41
N PHE A 61 -2.36 -11.32 -5.43
CA PHE A 61 -3.44 -12.15 -6.00
C PHE A 61 -2.89 -13.42 -6.64
N CYS A 62 -1.78 -13.35 -7.38
CA CYS A 62 -1.10 -14.54 -7.90
C CYS A 62 -0.70 -15.51 -6.78
N THR A 63 -0.20 -15.01 -5.64
CA THR A 63 0.09 -15.86 -4.48
C THR A 63 -1.18 -16.55 -3.97
N PHE A 64 -2.31 -15.85 -3.87
CA PHE A 64 -3.58 -16.47 -3.46
C PHE A 64 -4.01 -17.60 -4.39
N ILE A 65 -3.89 -17.41 -5.71
CA ILE A 65 -4.20 -18.47 -6.70
C ILE A 65 -3.27 -19.67 -6.49
N LEU A 66 -1.97 -19.44 -6.32
CA LEU A 66 -1.00 -20.53 -6.11
C LEU A 66 -1.29 -21.32 -4.82
N LEU A 67 -1.72 -20.64 -3.76
CA LEU A 67 -2.14 -21.29 -2.51
C LEU A 67 -3.47 -22.05 -2.67
N ALA A 68 -4.40 -21.55 -3.48
CA ALA A 68 -5.67 -22.21 -3.75
C ALA A 68 -5.52 -23.53 -4.52
N THR A 69 -4.41 -23.71 -5.25
CA THR A 69 -4.08 -24.98 -5.93
C THR A 69 -3.60 -26.08 -4.97
N PHE A 70 -3.45 -25.80 -3.67
CA PHE A 70 -3.06 -26.83 -2.73
C PHE A 70 -4.18 -27.87 -2.56
N PRO A 71 -3.87 -29.17 -2.65
CA PRO A 71 -4.86 -30.22 -2.50
C PRO A 71 -5.50 -30.14 -1.11
N GLY A 72 -6.83 -30.22 -1.07
CA GLY A 72 -7.59 -30.19 0.18
C GLY A 72 -7.38 -31.47 1.00
N TRP A 73 -7.68 -31.40 2.30
CA TRP A 73 -7.57 -32.53 3.23
C TRP A 73 -8.53 -33.71 2.90
N HIS A 74 -9.55 -33.48 2.06
CA HIS A 74 -10.46 -34.52 1.59
C HIS A 74 -10.53 -34.49 0.07
N GLU A 75 -9.97 -35.52 -0.59
CA GLU A 75 -10.38 -35.89 -1.93
C GLU A 75 -11.30 -37.11 -1.85
N THR A 76 -12.41 -37.07 -2.59
CA THR A 76 -13.35 -38.19 -2.67
C THR A 76 -12.90 -39.09 -3.80
N ASP A 77 -12.55 -40.34 -3.51
CA ASP A 77 -12.23 -41.31 -4.55
C ASP A 77 -13.48 -41.59 -5.41
N SER A 78 -13.25 -41.96 -6.67
CA SER A 78 -14.26 -42.39 -7.63
C SER A 78 -15.10 -43.60 -7.17
N GLU A 79 -14.63 -44.35 -6.16
CA GLU A 79 -15.35 -45.46 -5.52
C GLU A 79 -16.09 -45.07 -4.22
N GLY A 80 -16.13 -43.79 -3.85
CA GLY A 80 -16.81 -43.31 -2.64
C GLY A 80 -16.09 -43.64 -1.32
N SER A 81 -14.87 -44.16 -1.38
CA SER A 81 -14.00 -44.35 -0.22
C SER A 81 -13.23 -43.06 0.07
N SER A 82 -13.31 -42.56 1.30
CA SER A 82 -12.53 -41.40 1.74
C SER A 82 -11.06 -41.83 1.92
N VAL A 83 -10.23 -41.56 0.91
CA VAL A 83 -8.78 -41.75 1.03
C VAL A 83 -8.20 -40.50 1.70
N GLU A 84 -7.58 -40.67 2.88
CA GLU A 84 -6.78 -39.61 3.50
C GLU A 84 -5.50 -39.38 2.68
N VAL A 85 -5.59 -38.51 1.67
CA VAL A 85 -4.41 -38.05 0.94
C VAL A 85 -3.74 -36.98 1.78
N LYS A 86 -2.49 -37.22 2.18
CA LYS A 86 -1.71 -36.25 2.95
C LYS A 86 -1.53 -34.98 2.11
N PRO A 87 -2.12 -33.83 2.48
CA PRO A 87 -2.12 -32.63 1.64
C PRO A 87 -0.77 -31.93 1.82
N PHE A 88 0.28 -32.51 1.25
CA PHE A 88 1.56 -31.84 1.17
C PHE A 88 1.54 -30.91 -0.03
N PRO A 89 1.61 -29.58 0.19
CA PRO A 89 1.72 -28.66 -0.92
C PRO A 89 3.02 -28.94 -1.66
N SER A 90 2.99 -28.87 -2.99
CA SER A 90 4.20 -29.11 -3.77
C SER A 90 5.27 -28.08 -3.39
N LEU A 91 6.49 -28.55 -3.14
CA LEU A 91 7.60 -27.69 -2.73
C LEU A 91 7.92 -26.62 -3.80
N ALA A 92 7.70 -26.93 -5.07
CA ALA A 92 7.89 -26.00 -6.18
C ALA A 92 6.89 -24.84 -6.11
N VAL A 93 5.59 -25.13 -5.98
CA VAL A 93 4.54 -24.10 -5.89
C VAL A 93 4.73 -23.26 -4.62
N SER A 94 5.07 -23.88 -3.49
CA SER A 94 5.34 -23.16 -2.24
C SER A 94 6.53 -22.20 -2.36
N LYS A 95 7.60 -22.59 -3.04
CA LYS A 95 8.75 -21.71 -3.32
C LYS A 95 8.38 -20.54 -4.22
N ILE A 96 7.64 -20.79 -5.30
CA ILE A 96 7.19 -19.72 -6.21
C ILE A 96 6.26 -18.75 -5.48
N ALA A 97 5.29 -19.28 -4.72
CA ALA A 97 4.39 -18.48 -3.90
C ALA A 97 5.15 -17.62 -2.88
N SER A 98 6.20 -18.18 -2.25
CA SER A 98 7.07 -17.45 -1.32
C SER A 98 7.85 -16.31 -1.98
N ALA A 99 8.28 -16.49 -3.23
CA ALA A 99 8.97 -15.44 -3.98
C ALA A 99 7.98 -14.33 -4.40
N CYS A 100 6.79 -14.70 -4.89
CA CYS A 100 5.76 -13.75 -5.29
C CYS A 100 5.29 -12.89 -4.11
N ILE A 101 5.04 -13.48 -2.94
CA ILE A 101 4.59 -12.73 -1.76
C ILE A 101 5.70 -11.83 -1.22
N PHE A 102 6.97 -12.28 -1.28
CA PHE A 102 8.11 -11.46 -0.87
C PHE A 102 8.24 -10.22 -1.74
N VAL A 103 8.16 -10.37 -3.07
CA VAL A 103 8.17 -9.25 -4.01
C VAL A 103 6.99 -8.31 -3.76
N SER A 104 5.79 -8.85 -3.57
CA SER A 104 4.59 -8.08 -3.26
C SER A 104 4.75 -7.27 -1.96
N ALA A 105 5.28 -7.89 -0.90
CA ALA A 105 5.50 -7.27 0.40
C ALA A 105 6.55 -6.14 0.33
N VAL A 106 7.66 -6.37 -0.36
CA VAL A 106 8.72 -5.35 -0.54
C VAL A 106 8.17 -4.15 -1.32
N ILE A 107 7.46 -4.39 -2.43
CA ILE A 107 6.87 -3.30 -3.22
C ILE A 107 5.83 -2.53 -2.41
N SER A 108 4.95 -3.23 -1.67
CA SER A 108 3.96 -2.58 -0.80
C SER A 108 4.60 -1.77 0.31
N MET A 109 5.71 -2.26 0.88
CA MET A 109 6.46 -1.56 1.93
C MET A 109 7.13 -0.30 1.37
N LEU A 110 7.80 -0.40 0.22
CA LEU A 110 8.40 0.73 -0.48
C LEU A 110 7.36 1.78 -0.85
N ALA A 111 6.20 1.36 -1.37
CA ALA A 111 5.08 2.24 -1.65
C ALA A 111 4.59 2.91 -0.35
N THR A 112 4.20 2.17 0.67
CA THR A 112 3.68 2.77 1.93
C THR A 112 4.68 3.76 2.55
N PHE A 113 5.97 3.40 2.60
CA PHE A 113 7.03 4.25 3.12
C PHE A 113 7.18 5.54 2.30
N TRP A 114 7.17 5.42 0.97
CA TRP A 114 7.26 6.56 0.08
C TRP A 114 6.03 7.48 0.20
N GLN A 115 4.82 6.94 0.45
CA GLN A 115 3.62 7.75 0.72
C GLN A 115 3.82 8.62 1.94
N HIS A 116 4.32 7.99 3.00
CA HIS A 116 4.54 8.63 4.27
C HIS A 116 5.56 9.76 4.12
N LEU A 117 6.68 9.48 3.45
CA LEU A 117 7.73 10.47 3.21
C LEU A 117 7.24 11.64 2.35
N SER A 118 6.59 11.35 1.22
CA SER A 118 6.05 12.38 0.32
C SER A 118 5.00 13.25 1.03
N SER A 119 4.09 12.62 1.78
CA SER A 119 3.07 13.35 2.52
C SER A 119 3.66 14.21 3.64
N SER A 120 4.71 13.73 4.31
CA SER A 120 5.42 14.49 5.36
C SER A 120 6.17 15.68 4.77
N ALA A 121 6.86 15.47 3.63
CA ALA A 121 7.56 16.53 2.92
C ALA A 121 6.60 17.62 2.41
N ALA A 122 5.44 17.23 1.87
CA ALA A 122 4.41 18.16 1.43
C ALA A 122 3.89 19.04 2.58
N ILE A 123 3.64 18.45 3.76
CA ILE A 123 3.22 19.20 4.95
C ILE A 123 4.33 20.16 5.39
N ALA A 124 5.58 19.67 5.50
CA ALA A 124 6.71 20.49 5.92
C ALA A 124 6.94 21.69 4.98
N MET A 125 6.91 21.47 3.67
CA MET A 125 7.00 22.53 2.66
C MET A 125 5.85 23.53 2.79
N SER A 126 4.61 23.06 2.92
CA SER A 126 3.45 23.95 3.08
C SER A 126 3.55 24.79 4.36
N SER A 127 4.01 24.23 5.47
CA SER A 127 4.20 24.98 6.72
C SER A 127 5.32 26.02 6.64
N ALA A 128 6.42 25.69 5.95
CA ALA A 128 7.58 26.57 5.82
C ALA A 128 7.28 27.79 4.94
N PHE A 129 6.54 27.62 3.84
CA PHE A 129 6.24 28.70 2.89
C PHE A 129 5.03 29.56 3.28
N THR A 130 4.12 29.05 4.11
CA THR A 130 2.88 29.77 4.46
C THR A 130 2.90 30.38 5.86
N GLN A 131 4.03 30.37 6.56
CA GLN A 131 4.15 30.81 7.96
C GLN A 131 3.06 30.19 8.88
N GLY A 132 2.62 28.96 8.57
CA GLY A 132 1.56 28.27 9.31
C GLY A 132 0.11 28.56 8.85
N ALA A 133 -0.12 29.35 7.80
CA ALA A 133 -1.46 29.66 7.30
C ALA A 133 -2.16 28.47 6.59
N VAL A 134 -1.42 27.43 6.19
CA VAL A 134 -1.95 26.19 5.61
C VAL A 134 -1.60 24.98 6.46
N THR A 135 -2.62 24.22 6.86
CA THR A 135 -2.44 22.90 7.50
C THR A 135 -2.89 21.80 6.54
N GLY A 136 -1.93 20.95 6.17
CA GLY A 136 -2.19 19.71 5.42
C GLY A 136 -2.45 18.57 6.39
N HIS A 137 -3.55 17.83 6.19
CA HIS A 137 -3.83 16.61 6.95
C HIS A 137 -3.65 15.41 6.04
N VAL A 138 -2.82 14.46 6.47
CA VAL A 138 -2.70 13.17 5.81
C VAL A 138 -3.97 12.37 6.09
N GLY A 139 -4.51 11.67 5.09
CA GLY A 139 -5.63 10.76 5.32
C GLY A 139 -5.21 9.61 6.22
N ALA A 140 -5.42 9.74 7.54
CA ALA A 140 -5.03 8.74 8.54
C ALA A 140 -5.58 7.35 8.21
N ALA A 141 -6.82 7.28 7.70
CA ALA A 141 -7.44 6.04 7.26
C ALA A 141 -6.68 5.36 6.11
N ALA A 142 -6.24 6.12 5.10
CA ALA A 142 -5.48 5.58 3.97
C ALA A 142 -4.10 5.08 4.41
N MET A 143 -3.45 5.79 5.33
CA MET A 143 -2.16 5.37 5.90
C MET A 143 -2.31 4.10 6.74
N ALA A 144 -3.35 4.02 7.58
CA ALA A 144 -3.62 2.83 8.38
C ALA A 144 -3.83 1.60 7.49
N LEU A 145 -4.65 1.71 6.44
CA LEU A 145 -4.88 0.60 5.50
C LEU A 145 -3.61 0.16 4.77
N GLY A 146 -2.73 1.09 4.38
CA GLY A 146 -1.44 0.77 3.76
C GLY A 146 -0.53 -0.05 4.68
N TRP A 147 -0.37 0.37 5.93
CA TRP A 147 0.44 -0.35 6.91
C TRP A 147 -0.16 -1.70 7.32
N ILE A 148 -1.48 -1.78 7.47
CA ILE A 148 -2.18 -3.04 7.72
C ILE A 148 -1.94 -4.02 6.56
N SER A 149 -2.01 -3.54 5.31
CA SER A 149 -1.69 -4.37 4.13
C SER A 149 -0.26 -4.91 4.18
N VAL A 150 0.73 -4.06 4.45
CA VAL A 150 2.14 -4.50 4.60
C VAL A 150 2.29 -5.55 5.69
N PHE A 151 1.65 -5.34 6.84
CA PHE A 151 1.70 -6.29 7.96
C PHE A 151 1.10 -7.65 7.57
N LEU A 152 -0.08 -7.66 6.94
CA LEU A 152 -0.74 -8.89 6.49
C LEU A 152 0.10 -9.65 5.45
N LEU A 153 0.73 -8.95 4.49
CA LEU A 153 1.62 -9.56 3.51
C LEU A 153 2.86 -10.18 4.18
N MET A 154 3.45 -9.50 5.16
CA MET A 154 4.59 -10.03 5.94
C MET A 154 4.20 -11.25 6.78
N THR A 155 3.05 -11.21 7.46
CA THR A 155 2.53 -12.37 8.20
C THR A 155 2.31 -13.56 7.28
N THR A 156 1.76 -13.33 6.08
CA THR A 156 1.54 -14.38 5.08
C THR A 156 2.87 -14.98 4.61
N PHE A 157 3.88 -14.14 4.35
CA PHE A 157 5.22 -14.60 3.98
C PHE A 157 5.84 -15.48 5.08
N VAL A 158 5.79 -15.05 6.35
CA VAL A 158 6.28 -15.86 7.48
C VAL A 158 5.52 -17.18 7.58
N GLY A 159 4.19 -17.18 7.40
CA GLY A 159 3.38 -18.38 7.40
C GLY A 159 3.81 -19.40 6.34
N ILE A 160 4.06 -18.94 5.10
CA ILE A 160 4.56 -19.80 4.01
C ILE A 160 5.96 -20.35 4.33
N ILE A 161 6.84 -19.55 4.92
CA ILE A 161 8.18 -20.02 5.31
C ILE A 161 8.10 -21.10 6.40
N VAL A 162 7.28 -20.91 7.43
CA VAL A 162 7.05 -21.90 8.49
C VAL A 162 6.50 -23.21 7.89
N MET A 163 5.55 -23.11 6.96
CA MET A 163 5.00 -24.25 6.25
C MET A 163 6.08 -25.02 5.48
N ILE A 164 6.93 -24.32 4.72
CA ILE A 164 8.04 -24.94 3.97
C ILE A 164 9.03 -25.63 4.91
N LEU A 165 9.37 -25.00 6.05
CA LEU A 165 10.27 -25.58 7.05
C LEU A 165 9.67 -26.85 7.68
N SER A 166 8.38 -26.82 8.03
CA SER A 166 7.68 -27.98 8.58
C SER A 166 7.72 -29.19 7.65
N ILE A 167 7.46 -28.98 6.35
CA ILE A 167 7.52 -30.05 5.34
C ILE A 167 8.94 -30.64 5.23
N ARG A 168 9.97 -29.79 5.24
CA ARG A 168 11.36 -30.26 5.17
C ARG A 168 11.75 -31.09 6.39
N ILE A 169 11.30 -30.71 7.58
CA ILE A 169 11.55 -31.46 8.81
C ILE A 169 10.83 -32.81 8.75
N LEU A 170 9.57 -32.83 8.32
CA LEU A 170 8.79 -34.06 8.18
C LEU A 170 9.42 -35.04 7.18
N LEU A 171 9.88 -34.56 6.02
CA LEU A 171 10.56 -35.39 5.03
C LEU A 171 11.83 -36.03 5.60
N ARG A 172 12.63 -35.28 6.38
CA ARG A 172 13.85 -35.78 7.03
C ARG A 172 13.60 -36.78 8.17
N LEU A 173 12.39 -36.81 8.73
CA LEU A 173 12.02 -37.75 9.80
C LEU A 173 11.43 -39.05 9.26
N VAL A 174 10.98 -39.05 8.01
CA VAL A 174 10.38 -40.20 7.33
C VAL A 174 11.41 -41.00 6.52
N GLU A 175 12.48 -40.36 6.05
CA GLU A 175 13.73 -41.03 5.62
C GLU A 175 14.56 -41.51 6.80
#